data_AF-A0A4Z0MSC0-F1
#
_entry.id   AF-A0A4Z0MSC0-F1
#
_cell.length_a   1.000
_cell.length_b   1.000
_cell.length_c   1.000
_cell.angle_alpha   90.00
_cell.angle_beta   90.00
_cell.angle_gamma   90.00
#
_symmetry.space_group_name_H-M   'P 1'
#
loop_
_entity.id
_entity.type
_entity.pdbx_description
1 polymer ?
#
loop_
_entity_poly.entity_id
_entity_poly.type
_entity_poly.pdbx_seq_one_letter_code
_entity_poly.pdbx_strand_id
1 'polypeptide(L)'
;MQIKRTVLAVALIAATGGAATAQTSCPKPVMKVFRNQQEVPATGAALVPQVTLQVSPNPACAEKVSYQFKDAELTLIRGRRPLLPTKRVSQSSVDLSDMMKLAQPGDRVYVFVPYKNLMVVSADGKRTPYPVPALTPEQENGIGFNWPVVQK
;
A
#
# COMPACT_ATOMS: atom_id res chain seq x y z
N MET A 1 -24.05 69.65 24.64
CA MET A 1 -24.78 68.71 23.77
C MET A 1 -23.97 68.49 22.50
N GLN A 2 -23.20 67.40 22.43
CA GLN A 2 -22.67 66.82 21.19
C GLN A 2 -22.42 65.32 21.45
N ILE A 3 -23.13 64.48 20.72
CA ILE A 3 -23.13 63.03 20.84
C ILE A 3 -22.08 62.50 19.85
N LYS A 4 -20.93 62.04 20.34
CA LYS A 4 -19.98 61.27 19.54
C LYS A 4 -20.40 59.80 19.56
N ARG A 5 -20.99 59.35 18.45
CA ARG A 5 -21.30 57.94 18.17
C ARG A 5 -19.99 57.23 17.83
N THR A 6 -19.43 56.49 18.79
CA THR A 6 -18.36 55.53 18.52
C THR A 6 -19.01 54.19 18.21
N VAL A 7 -18.98 53.81 16.93
CA VAL A 7 -19.48 52.52 16.44
C VAL A 7 -18.51 51.42 16.86
N LEU A 8 -19.04 50.39 17.52
CA LEU A 8 -18.36 49.12 17.81
C LEU A 8 -17.99 48.40 16.51
N ALA A 9 -16.75 47.92 16.41
CA ALA A 9 -16.37 46.87 15.47
C ALA A 9 -16.05 45.60 16.26
N VAL A 10 -17.01 44.68 16.32
CA VAL A 10 -16.82 43.30 16.78
C VAL A 10 -16.18 42.54 15.62
N ALA A 11 -14.90 42.23 15.72
CA ALA A 11 -14.22 41.37 14.75
C ALA A 11 -14.62 39.91 15.02
N LEU A 12 -15.48 39.35 14.16
CA LEU A 12 -15.80 37.93 14.17
C LEU A 12 -14.56 37.12 13.79
N ILE A 13 -14.27 36.13 14.64
CA ILE A 13 -13.30 35.07 14.42
C ILE A 13 -13.83 34.18 13.28
N ALA A 14 -13.18 34.23 12.13
CA ALA A 14 -13.24 33.14 11.16
C ALA A 14 -11.97 32.31 11.35
N ALA A 15 -12.06 31.26 12.15
CA ALA A 15 -11.10 30.17 12.11
C ALA A 15 -11.16 29.60 10.69
N THR A 16 -10.23 30.01 9.83
CA THR A 16 -9.90 29.24 8.65
C THR A 16 -9.26 27.96 9.17
N GLY A 17 -10.10 26.97 9.44
CA GLY A 17 -9.68 25.58 9.41
C GLY A 17 -9.03 25.39 8.06
N GLY A 18 -7.70 25.49 8.03
CA GLY A 18 -6.90 25.10 6.90
C GLY A 18 -7.27 23.66 6.62
N ALA A 19 -8.14 23.45 5.65
CA ALA A 19 -8.32 22.16 5.05
C ALA A 19 -6.91 21.77 4.60
N ALA A 20 -6.31 20.81 5.30
CA ALA A 20 -5.07 20.20 4.90
C ALA A 20 -5.31 19.64 3.50
N THR A 21 -4.93 20.40 2.47
CA THR A 21 -4.86 19.91 1.11
C THR A 21 -3.66 18.97 1.09
N ALA A 22 -3.88 17.73 1.53
CA ALA A 22 -3.00 16.61 1.25
C ALA A 22 -3.10 16.31 -0.25
N GLN A 23 -2.54 17.20 -1.07
CA GLN A 23 -2.20 16.90 -2.45
C GLN A 23 -1.00 15.97 -2.38
N THR A 24 -1.27 14.68 -2.50
CA THR A 24 -0.31 13.60 -2.64
C THR A 24 0.56 13.85 -3.87
N SER A 25 1.71 14.48 -3.68
CA SER A 25 2.75 14.64 -4.70
C SER A 25 3.39 13.30 -5.08
N CYS A 26 3.25 12.31 -4.19
CA CYS A 26 3.85 11.00 -4.36
C CYS A 26 3.03 10.10 -5.29
N PRO A 27 3.69 9.45 -6.29
CA PRO A 27 3.06 8.39 -7.06
C PRO A 27 2.62 7.22 -6.17
N LYS A 28 1.75 6.36 -6.72
CA LYS A 28 1.23 5.18 -6.03
C LYS A 28 2.37 4.34 -5.42
N PRO A 29 2.27 3.94 -4.14
CA PRO A 29 3.29 3.12 -3.50
C PRO A 29 3.36 1.73 -4.15
N VAL A 30 4.47 1.03 -3.89
CA VAL A 30 4.80 -0.23 -4.53
C VAL A 30 4.84 -1.36 -3.50
N MET A 31 4.32 -2.53 -3.88
CA MET A 31 4.45 -3.75 -3.09
C MET A 31 5.81 -4.40 -3.39
N LYS A 32 6.50 -4.80 -2.34
CA LYS A 32 7.78 -5.51 -2.39
C LYS A 32 7.72 -6.77 -1.55
N VAL A 33 8.46 -7.77 -2.01
CA VAL A 33 8.64 -9.04 -1.31
C VAL A 33 10.10 -9.21 -0.99
N PHE A 34 10.42 -9.63 0.23
CA PHE A 34 11.78 -9.82 0.70
C PHE A 34 11.99 -11.27 1.16
N ARG A 35 13.16 -11.81 0.85
CA ARG A 35 13.70 -13.05 1.39
C ARG A 35 15.01 -12.71 2.08
N ASN A 36 15.11 -13.01 3.38
CA ASN A 36 16.33 -12.73 4.16
C ASN A 36 16.81 -11.27 3.98
N GLN A 37 15.89 -10.30 4.03
CA GLN A 37 16.13 -8.86 3.81
C GLN A 37 16.56 -8.47 2.38
N GLN A 38 16.67 -9.42 1.45
CA GLN A 38 16.93 -9.15 0.04
C GLN A 38 15.61 -9.08 -0.74
N GLU A 39 15.44 -8.04 -1.56
CA GLU A 39 14.26 -7.87 -2.41
C GLU A 39 14.18 -8.97 -3.48
N VAL A 40 13.00 -9.57 -3.62
CA VAL A 40 12.67 -10.51 -4.69
C VAL A 40 12.43 -9.71 -5.96
N PRO A 41 13.18 -9.95 -7.03
CA PRO A 41 13.01 -9.20 -8.27
C PRO A 41 11.70 -9.56 -8.96
N ALA A 42 11.08 -8.59 -9.63
CA ALA A 42 9.87 -8.81 -10.43
C ALA A 42 10.11 -9.74 -11.64
N THR A 43 11.37 -9.95 -12.04
CA THR A 43 11.76 -10.93 -13.07
C THR A 43 11.63 -12.37 -12.60
N GLY A 44 11.49 -12.60 -11.29
CA GLY A 44 11.22 -13.89 -10.68
C GLY A 44 12.30 -14.38 -9.73
N ALA A 45 11.90 -15.28 -8.84
CA ALA A 45 12.79 -15.98 -7.93
C ALA A 45 12.19 -17.34 -7.54
N ALA A 46 13.02 -18.26 -7.06
CA ALA A 46 12.53 -19.49 -6.46
C ALA A 46 11.71 -19.21 -5.19
N LEU A 47 10.61 -19.94 -5.01
CA LEU A 47 9.76 -19.82 -3.84
C LEU A 47 10.49 -20.32 -2.59
N VAL A 48 10.27 -19.64 -1.46
CA VAL A 48 10.85 -19.99 -0.16
C VAL A 48 9.76 -19.97 0.91
N PRO A 49 9.92 -20.70 2.03
CA PRO A 49 8.82 -20.93 2.95
C PRO A 49 8.44 -19.66 3.71
N GLN A 50 9.38 -18.73 3.90
CA GLN A 50 9.14 -17.49 4.63
C GLN A 50 9.60 -16.30 3.80
N VAL A 51 8.72 -15.30 3.68
CA VAL A 51 9.01 -14.01 3.06
C VAL A 51 8.47 -12.87 3.91
N THR A 52 8.96 -11.67 3.67
CA THR A 52 8.40 -10.44 4.24
C THR A 52 7.77 -9.60 3.14
N LEU A 53 6.51 -9.21 3.32
CA LEU A 53 5.80 -8.26 2.48
C LEU A 53 5.98 -6.85 3.03
N GLN A 54 6.24 -5.90 2.14
CA GLN A 54 6.37 -4.50 2.49
C GLN A 54 5.75 -3.63 1.41
N VAL A 55 4.95 -2.64 1.83
CA VAL A 55 4.55 -1.55 0.94
C VAL A 55 5.56 -0.42 1.13
N SER A 56 6.24 -0.04 0.06
CA SER A 56 7.23 1.03 0.06
C SER A 56 6.71 2.25 -0.70
N PRO A 57 7.16 3.46 -0.36
CA PRO A 57 6.97 4.61 -1.22
C PRO A 57 7.44 4.31 -2.64
N ASN A 58 6.78 4.91 -3.63
CA ASN A 58 7.29 4.91 -4.98
C ASN A 58 8.70 5.54 -4.98
N PRO A 59 9.69 5.01 -5.72
CA PRO A 59 11.01 5.63 -5.79
C PRO A 59 11.01 7.09 -6.24
N ALA A 60 9.99 7.53 -6.98
CA ALA A 60 9.80 8.92 -7.40
C ALA A 60 9.08 9.81 -6.34
N CYS A 61 8.73 9.26 -5.18
CA CYS A 61 8.15 10.01 -4.05
C CYS A 61 9.26 10.73 -3.28
N ALA A 62 9.23 12.07 -3.26
CA ALA A 62 10.19 12.88 -2.51
C ALA A 62 9.93 12.89 -0.99
N GLU A 63 8.69 12.57 -0.58
CA GLU A 63 8.29 12.62 0.82
C GLU A 63 8.70 11.34 1.57
N LYS A 64 9.22 11.52 2.79
CA LYS A 64 9.51 10.40 3.70
C LYS A 64 8.24 9.94 4.40
N VAL A 65 7.46 9.13 3.71
CA VAL A 65 6.26 8.46 4.26
C VAL A 65 6.54 6.96 4.43
N SER A 66 5.83 6.32 5.36
CA SER A 66 5.84 4.86 5.50
C SER A 66 4.43 4.31 5.42
N TYR A 67 4.31 3.01 5.11
CA TYR A 67 3.03 2.37 4.88
C TYR A 67 2.89 1.13 5.75
N GLN A 68 1.66 0.86 6.16
CA GLN A 68 1.27 -0.38 6.84
C GLN A 68 0.01 -0.91 6.17
N PHE A 69 -0.07 -2.21 5.96
CA PHE A 69 -1.30 -2.86 5.49
C PHE A 69 -1.91 -3.70 6.61
N LYS A 70 -3.25 -3.77 6.63
CA LYS A 70 -4.01 -4.62 7.56
C LYS A 70 -4.16 -6.04 7.05
N ASP A 71 -4.40 -6.19 5.75
CA ASP A 71 -4.53 -7.47 5.07
C ASP A 71 -3.94 -7.40 3.66
N ALA A 72 -3.28 -8.48 3.26
CA ALA A 72 -2.85 -8.77 1.90
C ALA A 72 -3.45 -10.10 1.43
N GLU A 73 -3.62 -10.23 0.12
CA GLU A 73 -4.12 -11.41 -0.57
C GLU A 73 -2.98 -12.02 -1.39
N LEU A 74 -2.78 -13.34 -1.24
CA LEU A 74 -1.74 -14.09 -1.95
C LEU A 74 -2.40 -15.23 -2.71
N THR A 75 -2.09 -15.32 -4.00
CA THR A 75 -2.65 -16.35 -4.88
C THR A 75 -1.54 -16.99 -5.69
N LEU A 76 -1.41 -18.32 -5.59
CA LEU A 76 -0.59 -19.10 -6.51
C LEU A 76 -1.39 -19.32 -7.81
N ILE A 77 -0.84 -18.89 -8.94
CA ILE A 77 -1.49 -18.89 -10.24
C ILE A 77 -0.68 -19.77 -11.21
N ARG A 78 -1.37 -20.67 -11.90
CA ARG A 78 -0.83 -21.44 -13.03
C ARG A 78 -1.54 -21.04 -14.31
N GLY A 79 -0.80 -20.49 -15.27
CA GLY A 79 -1.37 -19.88 -16.47
C GLY A 79 -2.26 -18.69 -16.12
N ARG A 80 -3.58 -18.87 -16.15
CA ARG A 80 -4.59 -17.84 -15.81
C ARG A 80 -5.51 -18.22 -14.65
N ARG A 81 -5.24 -19.33 -13.96
CA ARG A 81 -6.12 -19.86 -12.92
C ARG A 81 -5.42 -19.92 -11.57
N PRO A 82 -6.09 -19.51 -10.47
CA PRO A 82 -5.64 -19.84 -9.13
C PRO A 82 -5.50 -21.35 -8.96
N LEU A 83 -4.37 -21.80 -8.42
CA LEU A 83 -4.10 -23.21 -8.11
C LEU A 83 -4.60 -23.59 -6.71
N LEU A 84 -4.65 -22.60 -5.82
CA LEU A 84 -5.16 -22.70 -4.47
C LEU A 84 -6.16 -21.56 -4.21
N PRO A 85 -7.04 -21.69 -3.21
CA PRO A 85 -7.80 -20.54 -2.69
C PRO A 85 -6.86 -19.40 -2.29
N THR A 86 -7.27 -18.16 -2.56
CA THR A 86 -6.52 -16.97 -2.17
C THR A 86 -6.32 -16.94 -0.66
N LYS A 87 -5.06 -16.88 -0.24
CA LYS A 87 -4.64 -16.80 1.16
C LYS A 87 -4.67 -15.35 1.61
N ARG A 88 -5.33 -15.07 2.73
CA ARG A 88 -5.31 -13.76 3.38
C ARG A 88 -4.28 -13.75 4.51
N VAL A 89 -3.49 -12.69 4.59
CA VAL A 89 -2.47 -12.51 5.61
C VAL A 89 -2.55 -11.11 6.20
N SER A 90 -2.49 -11.03 7.52
CA SER A 90 -2.56 -9.77 8.28
C SER A 90 -1.21 -9.34 8.85
N GLN A 91 -0.16 -10.12 8.60
CA GLN A 91 1.20 -9.88 9.05
C GLN A 91 2.13 -9.68 7.84
N SER A 92 3.20 -8.92 8.02
CA SER A 92 4.23 -8.72 7.00
C SER A 92 5.04 -9.99 6.75
N SER A 93 5.34 -10.77 7.79
CA SER A 93 5.98 -12.09 7.63
C SER A 93 4.94 -13.11 7.21
N VAL A 94 5.20 -13.81 6.12
CA VAL A 94 4.25 -14.72 5.49
C VAL A 94 4.87 -16.08 5.23
N ASP A 95 4.14 -17.12 5.67
CA ASP A 95 4.44 -18.51 5.35
C ASP A 95 3.85 -18.90 3.98
N LEU A 96 4.68 -19.42 3.09
CA LEU A 96 4.34 -19.90 1.75
C LEU A 96 4.55 -21.41 1.59
N SER A 97 4.78 -22.13 2.70
CA SER A 97 5.08 -23.57 2.68
C SER A 97 3.99 -24.43 2.05
N ASP A 98 2.73 -23.99 2.10
CA ASP A 98 1.59 -24.60 1.42
C ASP A 98 1.68 -24.46 -0.11
N MET A 99 1.96 -23.25 -0.60
CA MET A 99 2.13 -22.96 -2.02
C MET A 99 3.36 -23.66 -2.60
N MET A 100 4.47 -23.72 -1.84
CA MET A 100 5.71 -24.38 -2.26
C MET A 100 5.57 -25.85 -2.64
N LYS A 101 4.67 -26.58 -1.98
CA LYS A 101 4.45 -28.00 -2.26
C LYS A 101 3.88 -28.25 -3.66
N LEU A 102 3.25 -27.23 -4.25
CA LEU A 102 2.53 -27.33 -5.51
C LEU A 102 3.14 -26.47 -6.63
N ALA A 103 3.89 -25.44 -6.25
CA ALA A 103 4.49 -24.49 -7.17
C ALA A 103 5.46 -25.16 -8.14
N GLN A 104 5.34 -24.81 -9.41
CA GLN A 104 6.23 -25.24 -10.49
C GLN A 104 6.87 -24.01 -11.15
N PRO A 105 8.03 -24.19 -11.80
CA PRO A 105 8.59 -23.14 -12.65
C PRO A 105 7.57 -22.66 -13.69
N GLY A 106 7.42 -21.34 -13.83
CA GLY A 106 6.42 -20.72 -14.70
C GLY A 106 5.10 -20.38 -14.01
N ASP A 107 4.84 -20.90 -12.81
CA ASP A 107 3.76 -20.39 -11.95
C ASP A 107 4.06 -18.97 -11.48
N ARG A 108 3.06 -18.29 -10.93
CA ARG A 108 3.21 -16.94 -10.36
C ARG A 108 2.56 -16.87 -8.99
N VAL A 109 3.22 -16.23 -8.05
CA VAL A 109 2.56 -15.77 -6.82
C VAL A 109 2.14 -14.32 -7.05
N TYR A 110 0.83 -14.09 -7.03
CA TYR A 110 0.28 -12.74 -7.05
C TYR A 110 0.01 -12.27 -5.64
N VAL A 111 0.64 -11.16 -5.25
CA VAL A 111 0.42 -10.49 -3.96
C VAL A 111 -0.37 -9.22 -4.22
N PHE A 112 -1.46 -9.03 -3.49
CA PHE A 112 -2.34 -7.87 -3.66
C PHE A 112 -2.71 -7.26 -2.32
N VAL A 113 -2.58 -5.94 -2.19
CA VAL A 113 -3.09 -5.17 -1.03
C VAL A 113 -4.19 -4.23 -1.51
N PRO A 114 -5.45 -4.47 -1.12
CA PRO A 114 -6.53 -3.53 -1.38
C PRO A 114 -6.26 -2.17 -0.73
N TYR A 115 -6.56 -1.05 -1.41
CA TYR A 115 -6.29 0.27 -0.81
C TYR A 115 -7.04 0.52 0.50
N LYS A 116 -8.24 -0.05 0.67
CA LYS A 116 -9.01 0.01 1.92
C LYS A 116 -8.26 -0.57 3.14
N ASN A 117 -7.28 -1.43 2.89
CA ASN A 117 -6.47 -2.07 3.92
C ASN A 117 -5.13 -1.36 4.12
N LEU A 118 -4.85 -0.29 3.37
CA LEU A 118 -3.60 0.44 3.42
C LEU A 118 -3.72 1.68 4.32
N MET A 119 -2.71 1.87 5.16
CA MET A 119 -2.55 3.01 6.04
C MET A 119 -1.25 3.73 5.70
N VAL A 120 -1.30 5.06 5.66
CA VAL A 120 -0.14 5.93 5.65
C VAL A 120 0.26 6.19 7.10
N VAL A 121 1.55 6.08 7.37
CA VAL A 121 2.15 6.40 8.66
C VAL A 121 3.12 7.57 8.44
N SER A 122 2.73 8.74 8.94
CA SER A 122 3.53 9.96 8.88
C SER A 122 4.71 9.90 9.86
N ALA A 123 5.64 10.84 9.72
CA ALA A 123 6.87 10.89 10.54
C ALA A 123 6.59 11.06 12.04
N ASP A 124 5.46 11.65 12.41
CA ASP A 124 4.98 11.77 13.80
C ASP A 124 4.29 10.50 14.33
N GLY A 125 4.25 9.42 13.53
CA GLY A 125 3.65 8.13 13.89
C GLY A 125 2.13 8.08 13.75
N LYS A 126 1.49 9.18 13.34
CA LYS A 126 0.04 9.20 13.09
C LYS A 126 -0.30 8.28 11.92
N ARG A 127 -1.38 7.52 12.08
CA ARG A 127 -1.87 6.58 11.07
C ARG A 127 -3.15 7.11 10.46
N THR A 128 -3.18 7.24 9.15
CA THR A 128 -4.38 7.64 8.39
C THR A 128 -4.64 6.65 7.27
N PRO A 129 -5.90 6.39 6.89
CA PRO A 129 -6.21 5.60 5.70
C PRO A 129 -5.50 6.15 4.46
N TYR A 130 -5.09 5.26 3.56
CA TYR A 130 -4.49 5.68 2.30
C TYR A 130 -5.53 6.43 1.43
N PRO A 131 -5.21 7.63 0.92
CA PRO A 131 -6.10 8.35 0.02
C PRO A 131 -6.16 7.63 -1.31
N VAL A 132 -7.26 6.90 -1.56
CA VAL A 132 -7.46 6.13 -2.79
C VAL A 132 -7.42 7.08 -3.99
N PRO A 133 -6.54 6.86 -4.99
CA PRO A 133 -6.48 7.70 -6.18
C PRO A 133 -7.73 7.48 -7.04
N ALA A 134 -8.04 8.45 -7.91
CA ALA A 134 -9.02 8.22 -8.97
C ALA A 134 -8.55 7.07 -9.87
N LEU A 135 -9.37 6.02 -9.97
CA LEU A 135 -9.05 4.82 -10.76
C LEU A 135 -9.79 4.86 -12.10
N THR A 136 -9.12 4.42 -13.16
CA THR A 136 -9.79 4.07 -14.41
C THR A 136 -10.42 2.67 -14.29
N PRO A 137 -11.41 2.30 -15.13
CA PRO A 137 -12.06 0.99 -15.06
C PRO A 137 -11.10 -0.21 -15.15
N GLU A 138 -9.94 -0.03 -15.78
CA GLU A 138 -8.92 -1.06 -15.98
C GLU A 138 -7.95 -1.18 -14.80
N GLN A 139 -7.94 -0.21 -13.88
CA GLN A 139 -7.04 -0.19 -12.74
C GLN A 139 -7.62 -0.97 -11.57
N GLU A 140 -6.78 -1.81 -10.98
CA GLU A 140 -7.14 -2.51 -9.75
C GLU A 140 -7.24 -1.53 -8.56
N ASN A 141 -8.18 -1.81 -7.65
CA ASN A 141 -8.40 -1.04 -6.42
C ASN A 141 -7.40 -1.44 -5.30
N GLY A 142 -6.12 -1.49 -5.65
CA GLY A 142 -5.04 -1.84 -4.73
C GLY A 142 -3.67 -1.81 -5.39
N ILE A 143 -2.71 -2.44 -4.71
CA ILE A 143 -1.31 -2.54 -5.13
C ILE A 143 -0.98 -4.00 -5.32
N GLY A 144 -0.57 -4.35 -6.54
CA GLY A 144 -0.18 -5.70 -6.93
C GLY A 144 1.33 -5.88 -7.04
N PHE A 145 1.80 -7.09 -6.76
CA PHE A 145 3.13 -7.58 -7.13
C PHE A 145 2.99 -8.97 -7.75
N ASN A 146 3.50 -9.12 -8.97
CA ASN A 146 3.55 -10.39 -9.67
C ASN A 146 4.95 -11.00 -9.51
N TRP A 147 5.02 -12.17 -8.89
CA TRP A 147 6.26 -12.91 -8.67
C TRP A 147 6.28 -14.17 -9.54
N PRO A 148 7.02 -14.17 -10.65
CA PRO A 148 7.28 -15.39 -11.42
C PRO A 148 8.12 -16.39 -10.59
N VAL A 149 7.63 -17.62 -10.45
CA VAL A 149 8.36 -18.70 -9.81
C VAL A 149 9.35 -19.28 -10.83
N VAL A 150 10.64 -19.20 -10.52
CA VAL A 150 11.72 -19.77 -11.34
C VAL A 150 12.43 -20.90 -10.59
N GLN A 151 13.21 -21.71 -11.30
CA GLN A 151 14.04 -22.74 -10.68
C GLN A 151 15.12 -22.10 -9.79
N LYS A 152 15.57 -22.86 -8.78
CA LYS A 152 16.71 -22.49 -7.94
C LYS A 152 18.01 -22.50 -8.75
#